data_AF-A0A8S3H830-F1
#
_entry.id   AF-A0A8S3H830-F1
#
_cell.length_a   1.000
_cell.length_b   1.000
_cell.length_c   1.000
_cell.angle_alpha   90.00
_cell.angle_beta   90.00
_cell.angle_gamma   90.00
#
_symmetry.space_group_name_H-M   'P 1'
#
loop_
_entity.id
_entity.type
_entity.pdbx_description
1 polymer ?
#
loop_
_entity_poly.entity_id
_entity_poly.type
_entity_poly.pdbx_seq_one_letter_code
_entity_poly.pdbx_strand_id
1 'polypeptide(L)'
;MRARLYLNGDGNARRTHLSMFFVLMRSLNDPILKFPFNYKVTFCLYDQTPAQRHIIDSFRPDIKSSSFKRPRTDMNIASGIPKFCTLEMIQQEGNPYVRDDTMFIKILVDFGDTPKTLLPYVLSLNPGLPTHVQQALIKREVERREQQQSDKQLQSPKE
;
A
#
# COMPACT_ATOMS: atom_id res chain seq x y z
N MET A 1 6.79 0.60 9.35
CA MET A 1 6.80 1.09 7.96
C MET A 1 6.51 2.59 7.98
N ARG A 2 6.96 3.36 6.98
CA ARG A 2 6.59 4.78 6.81
C ARG A 2 6.54 5.16 5.33
N ALA A 3 6.00 6.33 5.03
CA ALA A 3 6.14 6.96 3.73
C ALA A 3 7.20 8.05 3.73
N ARG A 4 7.67 8.39 2.54
CA ARG A 4 8.51 9.56 2.28
C ARG A 4 7.98 10.26 1.03
N LEU A 5 7.65 11.53 1.19
CA LEU A 5 7.07 12.36 0.15
C LEU A 5 8.07 13.44 -0.26
N TYR A 6 8.24 13.64 -1.56
CA TYR A 6 8.98 14.77 -2.11
C TYR A 6 8.02 15.63 -2.91
N LEU A 7 7.59 16.74 -2.30
CA LEU A 7 6.61 17.65 -2.91
C LEU A 7 7.11 18.21 -4.24
N ASN A 8 8.40 18.51 -4.37
CA ASN A 8 9.00 19.01 -5.61
C ASN A 8 9.74 17.91 -6.41
N GLY A 9 9.38 16.65 -6.18
CA GLY A 9 9.94 15.48 -6.85
C GLY A 9 11.36 15.08 -6.44
N ASP A 10 11.73 13.87 -6.83
CA ASP A 10 13.05 13.27 -6.60
C ASP A 10 13.64 12.67 -7.89
N GLY A 11 14.97 12.60 -7.96
CA GLY A 11 15.69 12.02 -9.10
C GLY A 11 15.30 12.63 -10.45
N ASN A 12 14.91 11.78 -11.41
CA ASN A 12 14.49 12.20 -12.76
C ASN A 12 13.07 12.81 -12.82
N ALA A 13 12.36 12.85 -11.70
CA ALA A 13 11.02 13.44 -11.58
C ALA A 13 11.03 14.79 -10.85
N ARG A 14 12.20 15.25 -10.41
CA ARG A 14 12.40 16.53 -9.74
C ARG A 14 11.84 17.69 -10.58
N ARG A 15 11.14 18.63 -9.93
CA ARG A 15 10.48 19.80 -10.53
C ARG A 15 9.41 19.51 -11.59
N THR A 16 9.01 18.26 -11.78
CA THR A 16 7.97 17.91 -12.75
C THR A 16 6.84 17.11 -12.12
N HIS A 17 7.15 16.29 -11.12
CA HIS A 17 6.18 15.46 -10.41
C HIS A 17 6.40 15.54 -8.90
N LEU A 18 5.36 15.28 -8.14
CA LEU A 18 5.45 14.86 -6.75
C LEU A 18 5.81 13.36 -6.73
N SER A 19 6.79 13.02 -5.89
CA SER A 19 7.32 11.65 -5.78
C SER A 19 6.94 11.03 -4.44
N MET A 20 6.45 9.78 -4.47
CA MET A 20 6.02 9.06 -3.28
C MET A 20 6.80 7.76 -3.10
N PHE A 21 7.36 7.57 -1.90
CA PHE A 21 8.14 6.39 -1.58
C PHE A 21 7.67 5.72 -0.30
N PHE A 22 7.81 4.40 -0.28
CA PHE A 22 7.57 3.54 0.86
C PHE A 22 8.90 3.13 1.48
N VAL A 23 8.93 3.05 2.81
CA VAL A 23 10.14 2.73 3.58
C VAL A 23 9.81 1.65 4.59
N LEU A 24 10.53 0.53 4.50
CA LEU A 24 10.57 -0.45 5.56
C LEU A 24 11.42 0.09 6.72
N MET A 25 10.84 0.02 7.91
CA MET A 25 11.45 0.43 9.17
C MET A 25 11.77 -0.83 9.96
N ARG A 26 12.87 -0.82 10.70
CA ARG A 26 13.19 -1.89 11.65
C ARG A 26 12.15 -1.96 12.76
N SER A 27 11.81 -3.18 13.18
CA SER A 27 10.92 -3.45 14.31
C SER A 27 11.51 -4.49 15.25
N LEU A 28 11.12 -4.46 16.52
CA LEU A 28 11.45 -5.51 17.50
C LEU A 28 10.88 -6.87 17.08
N ASN A 29 9.78 -6.87 16.31
CA ASN A 29 9.12 -8.08 15.82
C ASN A 29 9.69 -8.60 14.50
N ASP A 30 10.72 -7.97 13.92
CA ASP A 30 11.33 -8.44 12.66
C ASP A 30 11.74 -9.93 12.64
N PRO A 31 12.19 -10.57 13.74
CA PRO A 31 12.51 -12.00 13.74
C PRO A 31 11.36 -12.93 13.37
N ILE A 32 10.11 -12.53 13.60
CA ILE A 32 8.90 -13.33 13.32
C ILE A 32 8.18 -12.92 12.03
N LEU A 33 8.66 -11.87 11.34
CA LEU A 33 8.07 -11.37 10.11
C LEU A 33 8.71 -12.03 8.88
N LYS A 34 7.91 -12.15 7.81
CA LYS A 34 8.36 -12.68 6.52
C LYS A 34 9.23 -11.65 5.79
N PHE A 35 10.41 -12.09 5.34
CA PHE A 35 11.29 -11.33 4.47
C PHE A 35 11.79 -12.16 3.28
N PRO A 36 12.10 -11.54 2.12
CA PRO A 36 11.91 -10.12 1.82
C PRO A 36 10.43 -9.75 1.78
N PHE A 37 10.13 -8.50 2.15
CA PHE A 37 8.78 -7.95 2.11
C PHE A 37 8.26 -8.00 0.68
N ASN A 38 7.15 -8.70 0.45
CA ASN A 38 6.64 -8.97 -0.90
C ASN A 38 5.15 -8.63 -1.07
N TYR A 39 4.62 -7.80 -0.19
CA TYR A 39 3.21 -7.37 -0.22
C TYR A 39 3.02 -6.21 -1.17
N LYS A 40 1.96 -6.23 -2.00
CA LYS A 40 1.66 -5.12 -2.91
C LYS A 40 1.40 -3.85 -2.10
N VAL A 41 2.02 -2.74 -2.50
CA VAL A 41 1.83 -1.43 -1.89
C VAL A 41 1.08 -0.54 -2.87
N THR A 42 0.00 0.08 -2.40
CA THR A 42 -0.81 1.03 -3.17
C THR A 42 -0.79 2.38 -2.48
N PHE A 43 -0.44 3.42 -3.24
CA PHE A 43 -0.56 4.81 -2.86
C PHE A 43 -1.87 5.39 -3.39
N CYS A 44 -2.49 6.26 -2.61
CA CYS A 44 -3.71 6.96 -2.96
C CYS A 44 -3.57 8.43 -2.51
N LEU A 45 -3.70 9.35 -3.44
CA LEU A 45 -3.89 10.77 -3.16
C LEU A 45 -5.38 11.09 -3.34
N TYR A 46 -5.99 11.60 -2.27
CA TYR A 46 -7.42 11.87 -2.26
C TYR A 46 -7.77 13.11 -3.07
N ASP A 47 -8.66 12.92 -4.03
CA ASP A 47 -9.59 13.95 -4.49
C ASP A 47 -10.56 14.31 -3.35
N GLN A 48 -10.57 15.58 -2.97
CA GLN A 48 -11.35 16.15 -1.86
C GLN A 48 -12.71 16.69 -2.31
N THR A 49 -13.12 16.43 -3.55
CA THR A 49 -14.43 16.79 -4.11
C THR A 49 -15.40 15.60 -4.06
N PRO A 50 -16.71 15.83 -4.27
CA PRO A 50 -17.68 14.74 -4.40
C PRO A 50 -17.40 13.77 -5.55
N ALA A 51 -16.54 14.12 -6.51
CA ALA A 51 -16.21 13.27 -7.65
C ALA A 51 -15.34 12.05 -7.27
N GLN A 52 -14.61 12.12 -6.15
CA GLN A 52 -13.77 11.03 -5.62
C GLN A 52 -12.81 10.39 -6.64
N ARG A 53 -12.29 11.19 -7.58
CA ARG A 53 -11.32 10.76 -8.60
C ARG A 53 -9.90 10.74 -8.04
N HIS A 54 -9.68 9.88 -7.05
CA HIS A 54 -8.40 9.74 -6.38
C HIS A 54 -7.30 9.29 -7.35
N ILE A 55 -6.08 9.76 -7.14
CA ILE A 55 -4.91 9.26 -7.88
C ILE A 55 -4.37 8.06 -7.15
N ILE A 56 -4.40 6.93 -7.84
CA ILE A 56 -4.03 5.64 -7.28
C ILE A 56 -2.96 5.03 -8.16
N ASP A 57 -1.84 4.67 -7.55
CA ASP A 57 -0.80 3.91 -8.21
C ASP A 57 -0.20 2.89 -7.23
N SER A 58 0.31 1.79 -7.74
CA SER A 58 0.75 0.67 -6.93
C SER A 58 1.95 -0.02 -7.51
N PHE A 59 2.77 -0.59 -6.65
CA PHE A 59 3.89 -1.41 -7.06
C PHE A 59 3.93 -2.70 -6.24
N ARG A 60 4.49 -3.75 -6.85
CA ARG A 60 4.89 -4.96 -6.14
C ARG A 60 6.38 -4.85 -5.81
N PRO A 61 6.78 -4.96 -4.53
CA PRO A 61 8.18 -4.96 -4.14
C PRO A 61 9.03 -5.95 -4.94
N ASP A 62 10.16 -5.49 -5.47
CA ASP A 62 11.17 -6.38 -6.04
C ASP A 62 11.95 -7.09 -4.92
N ILE A 63 11.75 -8.40 -4.78
CA ILE A 63 12.41 -9.22 -3.76
C ILE A 63 13.94 -9.23 -3.84
N LYS A 64 14.52 -8.87 -5.00
CA LYS A 64 15.97 -8.77 -5.18
C LYS A 64 16.53 -7.45 -4.60
N SER A 65 15.70 -6.40 -4.55
CA SER A 65 16.09 -5.08 -4.05
C SER A 65 16.40 -5.10 -2.56
N SER A 66 17.46 -4.37 -2.16
CA SER A 66 17.83 -4.18 -0.76
C SER A 66 16.78 -3.41 0.03
N SER A 67 15.95 -2.60 -0.62
CA SER A 67 14.83 -1.86 0.00
C SER A 67 13.85 -2.75 0.75
N PHE A 68 13.68 -4.00 0.30
CA PHE A 68 12.66 -4.92 0.82
C PHE A 68 13.23 -6.09 1.62
N LYS A 69 14.54 -6.14 1.83
CA LYS A 69 15.17 -7.12 2.72
C LYS A 69 14.89 -6.80 4.18
N ARG A 70 15.15 -7.77 5.08
CA ARG A 70 15.07 -7.55 6.53
C ARG A 70 15.92 -6.34 6.95
N PRO A 71 15.34 -5.33 7.61
CA PRO A 71 16.08 -4.15 8.04
C PRO A 71 17.26 -4.51 8.94
N ARG A 72 18.43 -3.94 8.63
CA ARG A 72 19.65 -4.03 9.48
C ARG A 72 19.92 -2.72 10.21
N THR A 73 19.44 -1.62 9.65
CA THR A 73 19.44 -0.25 10.20
C THR A 73 18.01 0.18 10.50
N ASP A 74 17.82 1.37 11.09
CA ASP A 74 16.49 1.88 11.46
C ASP A 74 15.51 1.95 10.28
N MET A 75 16.03 2.21 9.08
CA MET A 75 15.28 2.28 7.84
C MET A 75 16.07 1.68 6.68
N ASN A 76 15.36 1.03 5.77
CA ASN A 76 15.90 0.64 4.47
C ASN A 76 15.88 1.82 3.49
N ILE A 77 16.51 1.62 2.33
CA ILE A 77 16.44 2.55 1.20
C ILE A 77 14.98 2.65 0.73
N ALA A 78 14.49 3.88 0.55
CA ALA A 78 13.13 4.14 0.11
C ALA A 78 12.90 3.61 -1.32
N SER A 79 11.72 3.05 -1.58
CA SER A 79 11.32 2.56 -2.91
C SER A 79 9.85 2.89 -3.16
N GLY A 80 9.52 3.30 -4.38
CA GLY A 80 8.18 3.77 -4.72
C GLY A 80 8.12 4.34 -6.13
N ILE A 81 7.37 5.42 -6.30
CA ILE A 81 6.92 5.93 -7.59
C ILE A 81 7.41 7.37 -7.74
N PRO A 82 8.53 7.60 -8.47
CA PRO A 82 9.08 8.94 -8.67
C PRO A 82 8.11 9.88 -9.39
N LYS A 83 7.37 9.38 -10.39
CA LYS A 83 6.41 10.16 -11.18
C LYS A 83 4.97 9.87 -10.75
N PHE A 84 4.66 10.04 -9.46
CA PHE A 84 3.35 9.65 -8.92
C PHE A 84 2.23 10.60 -9.34
N CYS A 85 2.48 11.91 -9.30
CA CYS A 85 1.50 12.95 -9.61
C CYS A 85 2.22 14.12 -10.27
N THR A 86 1.72 14.65 -11.39
CA THR A 86 2.33 15.83 -12.02
C THR A 86 2.21 17.05 -11.11
N LEU A 87 3.23 17.91 -11.10
CA LEU A 87 3.18 19.16 -10.36
C LEU A 87 2.16 20.13 -10.94
N GLU A 88 2.04 20.16 -12.28
CA GLU A 88 1.08 21.00 -12.98
C GLU A 88 -0.34 20.82 -12.42
N MET A 89 -0.77 19.57 -12.22
CA MET A 89 -2.11 19.28 -11.70
C MET A 89 -2.30 19.73 -10.25
N ILE A 90 -1.25 19.72 -9.42
CA ILE A 90 -1.32 20.20 -8.02
C ILE A 90 -1.20 21.73 -7.94
N GLN A 91 -0.52 22.35 -8.90
CA GLN A 91 -0.30 23.79 -8.96
C GLN A 91 -1.47 24.54 -9.59
N GLN A 92 -2.32 23.85 -10.35
CA GLN A 92 -3.56 24.42 -10.89
C GLN A 92 -4.44 24.97 -9.77
N GLU A 93 -4.93 26.19 -9.96
CA GLU A 93 -5.86 26.83 -9.05
C GLU A 93 -7.17 26.03 -9.01
N GLY A 94 -7.70 25.80 -7.80
CA GLY A 94 -8.91 25.01 -7.62
C GLY A 94 -8.72 23.50 -7.85
N ASN A 95 -7.48 22.99 -7.89
CA ASN A 95 -7.25 21.56 -8.00
C ASN A 95 -7.96 20.78 -6.88
N PRO A 96 -8.43 19.56 -7.17
CA PRO A 96 -9.23 18.80 -6.20
C PRO A 96 -8.40 18.14 -5.10
N TYR A 97 -7.07 18.13 -5.20
CA TYR A 97 -6.21 17.32 -4.33
C TYR A 97 -5.61 18.09 -3.15
N VAL A 98 -5.49 19.41 -3.28
CA VAL A 98 -5.04 20.33 -2.22
C VAL A 98 -6.15 21.33 -1.94
N ARG A 99 -6.69 21.28 -0.72
CA ARG A 99 -7.74 22.17 -0.22
C ARG A 99 -7.29 22.70 1.13
N ASP A 100 -7.46 24.01 1.33
CA ASP A 100 -7.15 24.67 2.60
C ASP A 100 -5.72 24.34 3.07
N ASP A 101 -4.76 24.47 2.14
CA ASP A 101 -3.33 24.14 2.29
C ASP A 101 -3.05 22.71 2.80
N THR A 102 -3.97 21.77 2.52
CA THR A 102 -3.93 20.42 3.06
C THR A 102 -4.13 19.37 1.97
N MET A 103 -3.36 18.29 2.03
CA MET A 103 -3.50 17.10 1.18
C MET A 103 -3.63 15.83 2.02
N PHE A 104 -4.39 14.85 1.51
CA PHE A 104 -4.56 13.56 2.18
C PHE A 104 -3.97 12.42 1.34
N ILE A 105 -3.10 11.63 1.97
CA ILE A 105 -2.44 10.48 1.35
C ILE A 105 -2.77 9.24 2.15
N LYS A 106 -3.20 8.18 1.46
CA LYS A 106 -3.38 6.84 2.04
C LYS A 106 -2.46 5.85 1.37
N ILE A 107 -1.94 4.94 2.19
CA ILE A 107 -1.08 3.85 1.77
C ILE A 107 -1.73 2.57 2.22
N LEU A 108 -2.00 1.68 1.26
CA LEU A 108 -2.54 0.36 1.52
C LEU A 108 -1.45 -0.68 1.26
N VAL A 109 -1.32 -1.63 2.18
CA VAL A 109 -0.45 -2.79 2.02
C VAL A 109 -1.35 -4.01 1.93
N ASP A 110 -1.27 -4.72 0.81
CA ASP A 110 -2.09 -5.90 0.55
C ASP A 110 -1.42 -7.14 1.15
N PHE A 111 -1.94 -7.56 2.30
CA PHE A 111 -1.59 -8.81 2.96
C PHE A 111 -2.36 -10.02 2.39
N GLY A 112 -2.98 -9.89 1.21
CA GLY A 112 -3.67 -10.93 0.44
C GLY A 112 -2.86 -12.22 0.29
N ASP A 113 -1.58 -12.05 -0.05
CA ASP A 113 -0.61 -13.14 -0.27
C ASP A 113 -0.05 -13.71 1.04
N THR A 114 -0.60 -13.34 2.20
CA THR A 114 -0.22 -13.92 3.49
C THR A 114 -0.77 -15.35 3.57
N PRO A 115 0.04 -16.34 3.99
CA PRO A 115 -0.43 -17.72 4.16
C PRO A 115 -1.75 -17.76 4.91
N LYS A 116 -2.73 -18.54 4.41
CA LYS A 116 -4.06 -18.67 5.02
C LYS A 116 -3.98 -19.06 6.51
N THR A 117 -2.89 -19.72 6.91
CA THR A 117 -2.56 -20.08 8.31
C THR A 117 -2.40 -18.87 9.24
N LEU A 118 -2.09 -17.69 8.72
CA LEU A 118 -1.91 -16.45 9.50
C LEU A 118 -3.17 -15.55 9.51
N LEU A 119 -4.21 -15.89 8.74
CA LEU A 119 -5.48 -15.16 8.72
C LEU A 119 -6.11 -14.96 10.12
N PRO A 120 -6.04 -15.91 11.07
CA PRO A 120 -6.57 -15.68 12.42
C PRO A 120 -5.95 -14.46 13.10
N TYR A 121 -4.66 -14.20 12.84
CA TYR A 121 -3.89 -13.13 13.47
C TYR A 121 -3.98 -11.80 12.72
N VAL A 122 -4.13 -11.84 11.39
CA VAL A 122 -4.25 -10.64 10.53
C VAL A 122 -5.62 -9.97 10.66
N LEU A 123 -6.66 -10.75 10.97
CA LEU A 123 -8.04 -10.27 11.11
C LEU A 123 -8.33 -9.51 12.41
N SER A 124 -7.32 -9.25 13.26
CA SER A 124 -7.55 -8.74 14.63
C SER A 124 -8.61 -9.56 15.36
N LEU A 125 -8.64 -10.89 15.16
CA LEU A 125 -9.56 -11.74 15.90
C LEU A 125 -9.17 -11.64 17.37
N ASN A 126 -10.10 -11.19 18.20
CA ASN A 126 -9.91 -11.21 19.64
C ASN A 126 -9.62 -12.67 20.06
N PRO A 127 -8.44 -12.98 20.62
CA PRO A 127 -8.07 -14.35 20.96
C PRO A 127 -8.97 -14.95 22.06
N GLY A 128 -9.74 -14.11 22.78
CA GLY A 128 -10.76 -14.54 23.72
C GLY A 128 -12.08 -14.99 23.10
N LEU A 129 -12.26 -14.90 21.77
CA LEU A 129 -13.46 -15.42 21.11
C LEU A 129 -13.46 -16.95 21.09
N PRO A 130 -14.62 -17.61 21.25
CA PRO A 130 -14.72 -19.06 21.10
C PRO A 130 -14.18 -19.53 19.74
N THR A 131 -13.50 -20.68 19.71
CA THR A 131 -12.79 -21.20 18.53
C THR A 131 -13.68 -21.31 17.28
N HIS A 132 -14.94 -21.70 17.45
CA HIS A 132 -15.89 -21.81 16.34
C HIS A 132 -16.24 -20.45 15.70
N VAL A 133 -16.28 -19.37 16.49
CA VAL A 133 -16.52 -18.00 16.00
C VAL A 133 -15.31 -17.53 15.20
N GLN A 134 -14.10 -17.78 15.71
CA GLN A 134 -12.86 -17.48 14.99
C GLN A 134 -12.83 -18.20 13.64
N GLN A 135 -13.15 -19.50 13.62
CA GLN A 135 -13.20 -20.31 12.40
C GLN A 135 -14.23 -19.78 11.39
N ALA A 136 -15.42 -19.37 11.84
CA ALA A 136 -16.46 -18.81 10.96
C ALA A 136 -16.02 -17.47 10.33
N LEU A 137 -15.36 -16.60 11.10
CA LEU A 137 -14.84 -15.32 10.61
C LEU A 137 -13.70 -15.52 9.59
N ILE A 138 -12.79 -16.46 9.87
CA ILE A 138 -11.73 -16.83 8.93
C ILE A 138 -12.33 -17.37 7.63
N LYS A 139 -13.31 -18.27 7.72
CA LYS A 139 -13.96 -18.87 6.55
C LYS A 139 -14.60 -17.80 5.65
N ARG A 140 -15.38 -16.88 6.25
CA ARG A 140 -16.00 -15.76 5.52
C ARG A 140 -14.97 -14.86 4.83
N GLU A 141 -13.87 -14.54 5.50
CA GLU A 141 -12.82 -13.72 4.91
C GLU A 141 -12.10 -14.44 3.75
N VAL A 142 -11.86 -15.75 3.89
CA VAL A 142 -11.30 -16.57 2.80
C VAL A 142 -12.21 -16.57 1.59
N GLU A 143 -13.51 -16.85 1.78
CA GLU A 143 -14.51 -16.85 0.71
C GLU A 143 -14.60 -15.48 0.02
N ARG A 144 -14.63 -14.40 0.80
CA ARG A 144 -14.65 -13.02 0.29
C ARG A 144 -13.42 -12.72 -0.59
N ARG A 145 -12.24 -13.20 -0.21
CA ARG A 145 -11.00 -13.00 -0.99
C ARG A 145 -10.96 -13.85 -2.25
N GLU A 146 -11.47 -15.07 -2.18
CA GLU A 146 -11.59 -15.97 -3.34
C GLU A 146 -12.53 -15.38 -4.40
N GLN A 147 -13.68 -14.84 -3.98
CA GLN A 147 -14.59 -14.09 -4.86
C GLN A 147 -13.92 -12.87 -5.49
N GLN A 148 -13.15 -12.10 -4.73
CA GLN A 148 -12.41 -10.95 -5.26
C GLN A 148 -11.29 -11.35 -6.24
N GLN A 149 -10.77 -12.57 -6.16
CA GLN A 149 -9.81 -13.09 -7.13
C GLN A 149 -10.49 -13.59 -8.41
N SER A 150 -11.64 -14.27 -8.31
CA SER A 150 -12.41 -14.72 -9.48
C SER A 150 -12.93 -13.54 -10.31
N ASP A 151 -13.42 -12.50 -9.65
CA ASP A 151 -13.96 -11.31 -10.34
C ASP A 151 -12.85 -10.54 -11.09
N LYS A 152 -11.63 -10.54 -10.56
CA LYS A 152 -10.45 -9.96 -11.24
C LYS A 152 -9.99 -10.78 -12.46
N GLN A 153 -10.24 -12.09 -12.49
CA GLN A 153 -9.91 -12.95 -13.63
C GLN A 153 -10.94 -12.89 -14.77
N LEU A 154 -12.20 -12.56 -14.47
CA LEU A 154 -13.22 -12.36 -15.51
C LEU A 154 -13.11 -11.01 -16.24
N GLN A 155 -12.44 -10.01 -15.64
CA GLN A 155 -12.32 -8.66 -16.20
C GLN A 155 -11.03 -8.41 -17.01
N SER A 156 -10.14 -9.38 -17.14
CA SER A 156 -9.00 -9.31 -18.07
C SER A 156 -9.48 -9.50 -19.53
N PRO A 157 -9.24 -8.55 -20.46
CA PRO A 157 -9.61 -8.72 -21.86
C PRO A 157 -8.89 -9.94 -22.46
N LYS A 158 -9.63 -10.82 -23.13
CA LYS A 158 -9.02 -11.80 -24.03
C LYS A 158 -8.48 -11.04 -25.24
N GLU A 159 -7.15 -11.07 -25.40
CA GLU A 159 -6.50 -10.79 -26.68
C GLU A 159 -6.97 -11.77 -27.77
#